data_AF-Q65YK1-F1
#
_entry.id   AF-Q65YK1-F1
#
_cell.length_a   1.000
_cell.length_b   1.000
_cell.length_c   1.000
_cell.angle_alpha   90.00
_cell.angle_beta   90.00
_cell.angle_gamma   90.00
#
_symmetry.space_group_name_H-M   'P 1'
#
loop_
_entity.id
_entity.type
_entity.pdbx_description
1 polymer ?
#
loop_
_entity_poly.entity_id
_entity_poly.type
_entity_poly.pdbx_seq_one_letter_code
_entity_poly.pdbx_strand_id
1 'polypeptide(L)'
;GGLHGVGVSCVNALSSWLRLTVRRDGKKRFMEFHRGVAQDRVLEVVDGVEVSPMLVTGDTENRGTEVHFMADPTIFGTVEYHYDILAKRMRELSFLNNGVRIRLTDLRSGKEDDFAFAGGVKGFVEYINKTKTNLHPTVFFANGEKDGVGVEVAMQWNDSYNENVLCFTNNIPQRDGGTHLTGLRAAMTRVINKYITDNEIAKKAKVETTGDDMREGLSCVLSVKVPEPKFSSQTKDKLVSSEVRAPVEEVVAKALEEFLLETPIDA
;
A
#
# COMPACT_ATOMS: atom_id res chain seq x y z
N GLY A 1 -7.12 -6.77 1.53
CA GLY A 1 -5.69 -7.11 1.70
C GLY A 1 -5.49 -8.47 2.37
N GLY A 2 -6.03 -8.70 3.57
CA GLY A 2 -5.98 -10.01 4.22
C GLY A 2 -7.00 -10.97 3.58
N LEU A 3 -6.53 -11.95 2.82
CA LEU A 3 -7.39 -12.94 2.15
C LEU A 3 -7.29 -14.34 2.78
N HIS A 4 -6.18 -14.63 3.45
CA HIS A 4 -5.87 -15.97 3.92
C HIS A 4 -6.33 -16.26 5.36
N GLY A 5 -6.88 -15.28 6.09
CA GLY A 5 -7.37 -15.47 7.47
C GLY A 5 -6.31 -15.82 8.54
N VAL A 6 -5.06 -16.09 8.15
CA VAL A 6 -3.99 -16.57 9.05
C VAL A 6 -3.09 -15.49 9.67
N GLY A 7 -3.24 -14.23 9.25
CA GLY A 7 -2.27 -13.18 9.62
C GLY A 7 -2.16 -12.98 11.14
N VAL A 8 -3.29 -12.78 11.81
CA VAL A 8 -3.32 -12.54 13.27
C VAL A 8 -3.00 -13.79 14.08
N SER A 9 -3.36 -14.98 13.59
CA SER A 9 -3.04 -16.24 14.28
C SER A 9 -1.54 -16.55 14.23
N CYS A 10 -0.86 -16.28 13.11
CA CYS A 10 0.60 -16.35 13.05
C CYS A 10 1.27 -15.38 14.02
N VAL A 11 0.82 -14.12 14.07
CA VAL A 11 1.34 -13.15 15.06
C VAL A 11 1.15 -13.66 16.48
N ASN A 12 -0.03 -14.19 16.81
CA ASN A 12 -0.31 -14.75 18.13
C ASN A 12 0.58 -15.94 18.48
N ALA A 13 0.72 -16.90 17.55
CA ALA A 13 1.52 -18.11 17.76
C ALA A 13 3.02 -17.80 17.94
N LEU A 14 3.52 -16.76 17.28
CA LEU A 14 4.93 -16.34 17.33
C LEU A 14 5.22 -15.27 18.39
N SER A 15 4.26 -14.98 19.26
CA SER A 15 4.41 -14.01 20.36
C SER A 15 4.55 -14.72 21.70
N SER A 16 5.41 -14.22 22.60
CA SER A 16 5.42 -14.67 23.99
C SER A 16 4.06 -14.42 24.64
N TRP A 17 3.48 -13.25 24.36
CA TRP A 17 2.13 -12.89 24.75
C TRP A 17 1.47 -11.97 23.73
N LEU A 18 0.15 -12.05 23.62
CA LEU A 18 -0.72 -11.16 22.88
C LEU A 18 -1.93 -10.79 23.72
N ARG A 19 -2.21 -9.49 23.84
CA ARG A 19 -3.35 -8.89 24.52
C ARG A 19 -4.27 -8.26 23.49
N LEU A 20 -5.53 -8.68 23.52
CA LEU A 20 -6.57 -8.23 22.60
C LEU A 20 -7.63 -7.48 23.39
N THR A 21 -7.83 -6.20 23.06
CA THR A 21 -8.94 -5.40 23.60
C THR A 21 -9.90 -5.02 22.47
N VAL A 22 -11.15 -5.46 22.57
CA VAL A 22 -12.22 -5.16 21.61
C VAL A 22 -13.25 -4.24 22.26
N ARG A 23 -13.57 -3.13 21.62
CA ARG A 23 -14.58 -2.15 22.04
C ARG A 23 -15.71 -2.19 21.02
N ARG A 24 -16.86 -2.77 21.39
CA ARG A 24 -18.01 -2.98 20.50
C ARG A 24 -19.29 -3.17 21.32
N ASP A 25 -20.42 -2.72 20.77
CA ASP A 25 -21.77 -2.91 21.34
C ASP A 25 -21.86 -2.40 22.80
N GLY A 26 -21.27 -1.23 23.07
CA GLY A 26 -21.25 -0.61 24.39
C GLY A 26 -20.29 -1.26 25.40
N LYS A 27 -19.57 -2.34 25.03
CA LYS A 27 -18.75 -3.12 25.95
C LYS A 27 -17.28 -3.16 25.53
N LYS A 28 -16.38 -3.11 26.52
CA LYS A 28 -14.96 -3.40 26.38
C LYS A 28 -14.70 -4.85 26.75
N ARG A 29 -14.09 -5.61 25.85
CA ARG A 29 -13.78 -7.03 26.01
C ARG A 29 -12.28 -7.26 25.95
N PHE A 30 -11.77 -8.18 26.74
CA PHE A 30 -10.34 -8.49 26.84
C PHE A 30 -10.10 -9.99 26.70
N MET A 31 -8.97 -10.34 26.07
CA MET A 31 -8.43 -11.70 26.04
C MET A 31 -6.91 -11.65 25.94
N GLU A 32 -6.23 -12.51 26.68
CA GLU A 32 -4.78 -12.67 26.62
C GLU A 32 -4.42 -14.07 26.09
N PHE A 33 -3.33 -14.14 25.35
CA PHE A 33 -2.81 -15.36 24.77
C PHE A 33 -1.31 -15.45 25.03
N HIS A 34 -0.80 -16.64 25.34
CA HIS A 34 0.63 -16.92 25.43
C HIS A 34 0.99 -17.97 24.38
N ARG A 35 1.88 -17.66 23.44
CA ARG A 35 2.27 -18.56 22.33
C ARG A 35 1.08 -19.20 21.63
N GLY A 36 0.05 -18.40 21.32
CA GLY A 36 -1.19 -18.85 20.67
C GLY A 36 -2.26 -19.46 21.59
N VAL A 37 -1.95 -19.75 22.86
CA VAL A 37 -2.89 -20.38 23.79
C VAL A 37 -3.62 -19.32 24.61
N ALA A 38 -4.95 -19.32 24.57
CA ALA A 38 -5.77 -18.40 25.36
C ALA A 38 -5.59 -18.64 26.87
N GLN A 39 -5.37 -17.56 27.61
CA GLN A 39 -5.20 -17.54 29.06
C GLN A 39 -6.51 -17.15 29.76
N ASP A 40 -6.68 -17.60 31.00
CA ASP A 40 -7.78 -17.21 31.90
C ASP A 40 -9.16 -17.27 31.22
N ARG A 41 -9.39 -18.35 30.47
CA ARG A 41 -10.60 -18.55 29.69
C ARG A 41 -11.82 -18.54 30.61
N VAL A 42 -12.77 -17.67 30.31
CA VAL A 42 -14.14 -17.82 30.80
C VAL A 42 -14.78 -18.97 30.04
N LEU A 43 -15.43 -19.90 30.74
CA LEU A 43 -16.20 -20.99 30.15
C LEU A 43 -17.67 -20.79 30.50
N GLU A 44 -18.52 -20.83 29.50
CA GLU A 44 -19.97 -20.72 29.62
C GLU A 44 -20.62 -21.86 28.84
N VAL A 45 -21.81 -22.31 29.26
CA VAL A 45 -22.59 -23.28 28.49
C VAL A 45 -23.73 -22.53 27.81
N VAL A 46 -23.71 -22.50 26.49
CA VAL A 46 -24.77 -21.90 25.65
C VAL A 46 -25.39 -23.02 24.82
N ASP A 47 -26.69 -23.24 24.98
CA ASP A 47 -27.44 -24.31 24.29
C ASP A 47 -26.83 -25.71 24.44
N GLY A 48 -26.27 -25.99 25.63
CA GLY A 48 -25.61 -27.28 25.93
C GLY A 48 -24.19 -27.42 25.37
N VAL A 49 -23.63 -26.38 24.73
CA VAL A 49 -22.27 -26.35 24.20
C VAL A 49 -21.40 -25.44 25.08
N GLU A 50 -20.24 -25.96 25.52
CA GLU A 50 -19.24 -25.15 26.21
C GLU A 50 -18.59 -24.17 25.23
N VAL A 51 -18.71 -22.88 25.53
CA VAL A 51 -18.13 -21.77 24.78
C VAL A 51 -17.19 -20.97 25.67
N SER A 52 -16.29 -20.20 25.06
CA SER A 52 -15.35 -19.35 25.79
C SER A 52 -15.41 -17.92 25.28
N PRO A 53 -16.33 -17.09 25.80
CA PRO A 53 -16.44 -15.71 25.39
C PRO A 53 -15.28 -14.87 25.93
N MET A 54 -15.01 -13.74 25.28
CA MET A 54 -14.06 -12.75 25.81
C MET A 54 -14.62 -12.09 27.08
N LEU A 55 -13.77 -11.95 28.09
CA LEU A 55 -14.09 -11.29 29.35
C LEU A 55 -14.54 -9.85 29.12
N VAL A 56 -15.71 -9.48 29.65
CA VAL A 56 -16.17 -8.08 29.67
C VAL A 56 -15.44 -7.33 30.79
N THR A 57 -14.74 -6.27 30.44
CA THR A 57 -13.91 -5.47 31.37
C THR A 57 -14.52 -4.11 31.72
N GLY A 58 -15.64 -3.73 31.09
CA GLY A 58 -16.37 -2.51 31.38
C GLY A 58 -17.23 -2.02 30.21
N ASP A 59 -17.87 -0.88 30.42
CA ASP A 59 -18.64 -0.17 29.41
C ASP A 59 -17.77 0.80 28.60
N THR A 60 -18.16 1.09 27.36
CA THR A 60 -17.46 2.05 26.50
C THR A 60 -18.37 2.61 25.41
N GLU A 61 -18.22 3.90 25.13
CA GLU A 61 -18.84 4.56 23.97
C GLU A 61 -17.97 4.47 22.70
N ASN A 62 -16.71 4.07 22.87
CA ASN A 62 -15.75 3.96 21.77
C ASN A 62 -15.94 2.63 21.01
N ARG A 63 -15.50 2.62 19.74
CA ARG A 63 -15.45 1.42 18.92
C ARG A 63 -14.06 1.20 18.34
N GLY A 64 -13.58 -0.05 18.36
CA GLY A 64 -12.30 -0.40 17.75
C GLY A 64 -11.66 -1.63 18.39
N THR A 65 -10.53 -2.04 17.82
CA THR A 65 -9.74 -3.18 18.28
C THR A 65 -8.31 -2.73 18.51
N GLU A 66 -7.76 -3.13 19.65
CA GLU A 66 -6.37 -2.92 20.02
C GLU A 66 -5.70 -4.28 20.17
N VAL A 67 -4.58 -4.45 19.46
CA VAL A 67 -3.76 -5.66 19.51
C VAL A 67 -2.39 -5.23 19.99
N HIS A 68 -1.99 -5.79 21.13
CA HIS A 68 -0.70 -5.50 21.75
C HIS A 68 0.02 -6.83 21.97
N PHE A 69 1.23 -6.98 21.44
CA PHE A 69 1.94 -8.24 21.48
C PHE A 69 3.44 -8.04 21.67
N MET A 70 4.11 -9.10 22.10
CA MET A 70 5.58 -9.18 22.20
C MET A 70 6.08 -10.38 21.42
N ALA A 71 6.96 -10.15 20.44
CA ALA A 71 7.58 -11.24 19.69
C ALA A 71 8.37 -12.17 20.62
N ASP A 72 8.31 -13.48 20.37
CA ASP A 72 8.91 -14.46 21.27
C ASP A 72 10.45 -14.53 21.13
N PRO A 73 11.24 -14.15 22.15
CA PRO A 73 12.69 -14.18 22.05
C PRO A 73 13.24 -15.61 21.93
N THR A 74 12.47 -16.64 22.29
CA THR A 74 12.90 -18.03 22.03
C THR A 74 12.83 -18.41 20.55
N ILE A 75 12.10 -17.64 19.75
CA ILE A 75 11.97 -17.83 18.30
C ILE A 75 12.88 -16.85 17.56
N PHE A 76 12.86 -15.58 17.96
CA PHE A 76 13.55 -14.49 17.25
C PHE A 76 14.91 -14.10 17.84
N GLY A 77 15.30 -14.63 19.00
CA GLY A 77 16.50 -14.22 19.72
C GLY A 77 16.34 -12.83 20.35
N THR A 78 17.28 -11.92 20.06
CA THR A 78 17.19 -10.52 20.50
C THR A 78 16.09 -9.79 19.72
N VAL A 79 15.07 -9.33 20.43
CA VAL A 79 13.92 -8.62 19.82
C VAL A 79 14.14 -7.11 19.91
N GLU A 80 14.41 -6.49 18.76
CA GLU A 80 14.50 -5.03 18.62
C GLU A 80 13.56 -4.51 17.53
N TYR A 81 12.63 -3.64 17.90
CA TYR A 81 11.78 -2.93 16.95
C TYR A 81 12.44 -1.63 16.51
N HIS A 82 12.78 -1.54 15.23
CA HIS A 82 13.38 -0.35 14.63
C HIS A 82 12.31 0.67 14.22
N TYR A 83 12.37 1.87 14.82
CA TYR A 83 11.40 2.94 14.56
C TYR A 83 11.32 3.30 13.08
N ASP A 84 12.46 3.48 12.41
CA ASP A 84 12.49 4.00 11.04
C ASP A 84 11.91 3.01 10.03
N ILE A 85 11.99 1.70 10.30
CA ILE A 85 11.33 0.67 9.49
C ILE A 85 9.80 0.78 9.60
N LEU A 86 9.30 0.93 10.83
CA LEU A 86 7.87 1.11 11.08
C LEU A 86 7.37 2.45 10.53
N ALA A 87 8.10 3.54 10.75
CA ALA A 87 7.76 4.88 10.30
C ALA A 87 7.66 4.93 8.76
N LYS A 88 8.60 4.30 8.06
CA LYS A 88 8.53 4.15 6.60
C LYS A 88 7.23 3.45 6.19
N ARG A 89 6.89 2.31 6.81
CA ARG A 89 5.67 1.56 6.47
C ARG A 89 4.39 2.32 6.80
N MET A 90 4.32 3.01 7.93
CA MET A 90 3.17 3.81 8.34
C MET A 90 2.95 5.01 7.40
N ARG A 91 4.04 5.64 6.95
CA ARG A 91 4.00 6.71 5.94
C ARG A 91 3.49 6.22 4.59
N GLU A 92 3.95 5.08 4.11
CA GLU A 92 3.42 4.47 2.87
C GLU A 92 1.90 4.23 2.99
N LEU A 93 1.45 3.68 4.12
CA LEU A 93 0.04 3.41 4.37
C LEU A 93 -0.81 4.68 4.45
N SER A 94 -0.27 5.79 4.97
CA SER A 94 -1.02 7.05 5.05
C SER A 94 -1.24 7.67 3.67
N PHE A 95 -0.26 7.57 2.77
CA PHE A 95 -0.43 7.97 1.37
C PHE A 95 -1.51 7.13 0.66
N LEU A 96 -1.50 5.80 0.88
CA LEU A 96 -2.43 4.87 0.20
C LEU A 96 -3.85 4.87 0.78
N ASN A 97 -4.04 5.47 1.97
CA ASN A 97 -5.32 5.57 2.66
C ASN A 97 -5.59 7.04 2.98
N ASN A 98 -5.81 7.83 1.94
CA ASN A 98 -6.08 9.25 2.09
C ASN A 98 -7.29 9.47 3.04
N GLY A 99 -7.10 10.33 4.04
CA GLY A 99 -8.09 10.59 5.10
C GLY A 99 -7.94 9.72 6.35
N VAL A 100 -7.07 8.70 6.38
CA VAL A 100 -6.76 7.93 7.59
C VAL A 100 -5.58 8.56 8.32
N ARG A 101 -5.80 8.94 9.59
CA ARG A 101 -4.73 9.40 10.48
C ARG A 101 -3.99 8.19 11.07
N ILE A 102 -2.67 8.14 10.84
CA ILE A 102 -1.79 7.12 11.41
C ILE A 102 -0.77 7.82 12.30
N ARG A 103 -0.65 7.36 13.55
CA ARG A 103 0.32 7.87 14.52
C ARG A 103 1.26 6.76 14.95
N LEU A 104 2.56 7.05 14.98
CA LEU A 104 3.58 6.14 15.48
C LEU A 104 4.35 6.80 16.63
N THR A 105 4.25 6.21 17.82
CA THR A 105 4.92 6.68 19.03
C THR A 105 5.90 5.62 19.54
N ASP A 106 7.15 6.01 19.77
CA ASP A 106 8.14 5.19 20.48
C ASP A 106 8.19 5.58 21.95
N LEU A 107 7.60 4.75 22.81
CA LEU A 107 7.58 5.01 24.25
C LEU A 107 8.97 4.90 24.92
N ARG A 108 9.98 4.34 24.25
CA ARG A 108 11.35 4.23 24.77
C ARG A 108 12.11 5.55 24.68
N SER A 109 11.86 6.32 23.62
CA SER A 109 12.57 7.56 23.31
C SER A 109 11.69 8.81 23.36
N GLY A 110 10.36 8.65 23.36
CA GLY A 110 9.39 9.74 23.24
C GLY A 110 9.20 10.25 21.81
N LYS A 111 9.87 9.66 20.81
CA LYS A 111 9.74 10.05 19.39
C LYS A 111 8.32 9.77 18.88
N GLU A 112 7.71 10.74 18.21
CA GLU A 112 6.37 10.62 17.63
C GLU A 112 6.34 11.18 16.20
N ASP A 113 5.67 10.46 15.30
CA ASP A 113 5.33 10.91 13.96
C ASP A 113 3.80 10.80 13.76
N ASP A 114 3.20 11.83 13.17
CA ASP A 114 1.79 11.86 12.75
C ASP A 114 1.71 11.99 11.23
N PHE A 115 1.18 10.97 10.56
CA PHE A 115 1.18 10.85 9.11
C PHE A 115 -0.13 11.31 8.45
N ALA A 116 -0.89 12.21 9.10
CA ALA A 116 -2.11 12.77 8.53
C ALA A 116 -1.87 13.59 7.25
N PHE A 117 -2.89 13.69 6.39
CA PHE A 117 -2.92 14.58 5.22
C PHE A 117 -1.77 14.39 4.22
N ALA A 118 -1.42 13.14 3.97
CA ALA A 118 -0.27 12.80 3.13
C ALA A 118 -0.48 13.11 1.62
N GLY A 119 -1.67 13.52 1.17
CA GLY A 119 -1.88 13.94 -0.23
C GLY A 119 -2.03 12.79 -1.24
N GLY A 120 -2.39 11.59 -0.77
CA GLY A 120 -2.64 10.44 -1.64
C GLY A 120 -1.37 9.92 -2.33
N VAL A 121 -1.54 9.20 -3.44
CA VAL A 121 -0.40 8.74 -4.27
C VAL A 121 0.40 9.91 -4.86
N LYS A 122 -0.22 11.08 -5.09
CA LYS A 122 0.45 12.29 -5.56
C LYS A 122 1.48 12.80 -4.55
N GLY A 123 1.07 13.00 -3.30
CA GLY A 123 1.97 13.38 -2.23
C GLY A 123 3.06 12.33 -1.96
N PHE A 124 2.79 11.06 -2.28
CA PHE A 124 3.81 10.01 -2.19
C PHE A 124 4.89 10.18 -3.26
N VAL A 125 4.53 10.50 -4.51
CA VAL A 125 5.52 10.82 -5.56
C VAL A 125 6.35 12.05 -5.18
N GLU A 126 5.71 13.10 -4.67
CA GLU A 126 6.40 14.30 -4.16
C GLU A 126 7.40 13.95 -3.05
N TYR A 127 7.01 13.08 -2.13
CA TYR A 127 7.89 12.59 -1.06
C TYR A 127 9.08 11.78 -1.59
N ILE A 128 8.86 10.91 -2.59
CA ILE A 128 9.91 10.11 -3.25
C ILE A 128 10.91 11.04 -3.96
N ASN A 129 10.41 12.12 -4.56
CA ASN A 129 11.22 13.07 -5.32
C ASN A 129 11.88 14.16 -4.46
N LYS A 130 11.68 14.19 -3.13
CA LYS A 130 12.18 15.29 -2.28
C LYS A 130 13.69 15.56 -2.38
N THR A 131 14.48 14.54 -2.75
CA THR A 131 15.94 14.61 -2.87
C THR A 131 16.41 14.58 -4.33
N LYS A 132 15.50 14.75 -5.29
CA LYS A 132 15.77 14.68 -6.74
C LYS A 132 15.37 16.01 -7.41
N THR A 133 15.87 16.26 -8.61
CA THR A 133 15.44 17.42 -9.41
C THR A 133 14.34 16.99 -10.37
N ASN A 134 13.13 17.48 -10.18
CA ASN A 134 12.02 17.19 -11.09
C ASN A 134 12.23 17.87 -12.45
N LEU A 135 11.97 17.16 -13.54
CA LEU A 135 12.11 17.70 -14.90
C LEU A 135 10.93 18.58 -15.31
N HIS A 136 9.77 18.38 -14.67
CA HIS A 136 8.55 19.14 -14.92
C HIS A 136 7.79 19.36 -13.60
N PRO A 137 7.09 20.50 -13.44
CA PRO A 137 6.46 20.88 -12.18
C PRO A 137 5.21 20.06 -11.83
N THR A 138 4.46 19.60 -12.83
CA THR A 138 3.14 18.98 -12.59
C THR A 138 3.28 17.49 -12.39
N VAL A 139 2.97 16.98 -11.20
CA VAL A 139 2.83 15.53 -10.97
C VAL A 139 1.60 15.03 -11.72
N PHE A 140 1.80 14.09 -12.65
CA PHE A 140 0.70 13.38 -13.30
C PHE A 140 -0.08 12.60 -12.24
N PHE A 141 -1.41 12.65 -12.32
CA PHE A 141 -2.30 11.90 -11.44
C PHE A 141 -3.52 11.40 -12.22
N ALA A 142 -3.87 10.13 -12.02
CA ALA A 142 -5.11 9.57 -12.52
C ALA A 142 -5.76 8.68 -11.47
N ASN A 143 -7.09 8.79 -11.38
CA ASN A 143 -7.92 7.93 -10.56
C ASN A 143 -9.13 7.51 -11.38
N GLY A 144 -9.38 6.22 -11.49
CA GLY A 144 -10.48 5.67 -12.26
C GLY A 144 -10.86 4.28 -11.79
N GLU A 145 -12.05 3.84 -12.17
CA GLU A 145 -12.52 2.49 -11.92
C GLU A 145 -13.01 1.88 -13.23
N LYS A 146 -12.58 0.66 -13.52
CA LYS A 146 -13.00 -0.09 -14.70
C LYS A 146 -13.13 -1.56 -14.34
N ASP A 147 -14.24 -2.18 -14.73
CA ASP A 147 -14.54 -3.59 -14.51
C ASP A 147 -14.41 -4.01 -13.03
N GLY A 148 -14.78 -3.12 -12.10
CA GLY A 148 -14.68 -3.32 -10.65
C GLY A 148 -13.25 -3.26 -10.10
N VAL A 149 -12.28 -2.86 -10.93
CA VAL A 149 -10.89 -2.59 -10.53
C VAL A 149 -10.70 -1.09 -10.41
N GLY A 150 -10.47 -0.62 -9.18
CA GLY A 150 -10.05 0.76 -8.92
C GLY A 150 -8.56 0.92 -9.23
N VAL A 151 -8.19 1.99 -9.92
CA VAL A 151 -6.82 2.31 -10.34
C VAL A 151 -6.52 3.75 -9.92
N GLU A 152 -5.51 3.92 -9.09
CA GLU A 152 -4.99 5.21 -8.66
C GLU A 152 -3.49 5.24 -8.95
N VAL A 153 -3.05 6.21 -9.75
CA VAL A 153 -1.64 6.34 -10.16
C VAL A 153 -1.19 7.79 -10.07
N ALA A 154 0.04 7.98 -9.62
CA ALA A 154 0.76 9.23 -9.79
C ALA A 154 2.15 8.96 -10.32
N MET A 155 2.68 9.87 -11.15
CA MET A 155 4.06 9.79 -11.63
C MET A 155 4.66 11.13 -11.99
N GLN A 156 5.98 11.21 -11.93
CA GLN A 156 6.76 12.39 -12.29
C GLN A 156 8.19 11.97 -12.66
N TRP A 157 8.74 12.62 -13.69
CA TRP A 157 10.12 12.42 -14.12
C TRP A 157 11.08 13.36 -13.40
N ASN A 158 12.29 12.86 -13.14
CA ASN A 158 13.39 13.56 -12.51
C ASN A 158 14.71 13.30 -13.24
N ASP A 159 15.76 14.01 -12.84
CA ASP A 159 17.11 13.97 -13.40
C ASP A 159 17.92 12.69 -13.11
N SER A 160 17.33 11.67 -12.48
CA SER A 160 18.01 10.39 -12.25
C SER A 160 17.85 9.43 -13.42
N TYR A 161 18.73 8.43 -13.49
CA TYR A 161 18.69 7.40 -14.54
C TYR A 161 17.83 6.18 -14.17
N ASN A 162 17.34 6.09 -12.93
CA ASN A 162 16.70 4.89 -12.42
C ASN A 162 15.17 5.00 -12.46
N GLU A 163 14.52 3.95 -12.97
CA GLU A 163 13.08 3.73 -12.81
C GLU A 163 12.77 3.35 -11.36
N ASN A 164 11.85 4.08 -10.73
CA ASN A 164 11.32 3.78 -9.39
C ASN A 164 9.80 3.73 -9.41
N VAL A 165 9.24 2.54 -9.61
CA VAL A 165 7.79 2.31 -9.60
C VAL A 165 7.41 1.49 -8.36
N LEU A 166 6.61 2.09 -7.48
CA LEU A 166 6.04 1.42 -6.32
C LEU A 166 4.65 0.90 -6.64
N CYS A 167 4.51 -0.42 -6.59
CA CYS A 167 3.29 -1.13 -6.96
C CYS A 167 2.53 -1.61 -5.73
N PHE A 168 1.22 -1.36 -5.68
CA PHE A 168 0.34 -1.75 -4.58
C PHE A 168 -0.96 -2.35 -5.08
N THR A 169 -1.41 -3.41 -4.40
CA THR A 169 -2.72 -4.02 -4.58
C THR A 169 -3.39 -4.10 -3.21
N ASN A 170 -4.51 -3.41 -3.03
CA ASN A 170 -5.23 -3.38 -1.74
C ASN A 170 -4.31 -3.00 -0.56
N ASN A 171 -3.45 -2.00 -0.74
CA ASN A 171 -2.46 -1.47 0.22
C ASN A 171 -1.27 -2.40 0.53
N ILE A 172 -1.14 -3.51 -0.19
CA ILE A 172 -0.02 -4.45 -0.04
C ILE A 172 1.01 -4.13 -1.13
N PRO A 173 2.29 -3.92 -0.80
CA PRO A 173 3.34 -3.67 -1.78
C PRO A 173 3.67 -4.94 -2.56
N GLN A 174 3.94 -4.80 -3.85
CA GLN A 174 4.46 -5.86 -4.72
C GLN A 174 5.88 -5.50 -5.15
N ARG A 175 6.89 -6.11 -4.52
CA ARG A 175 8.31 -5.86 -4.86
C ARG A 175 8.64 -6.25 -6.30
N ASP A 176 8.03 -7.32 -6.78
CA ASP A 176 8.29 -7.89 -8.11
C ASP A 176 7.24 -7.44 -9.15
N GLY A 177 6.41 -6.44 -8.79
CA GLY A 177 5.37 -5.87 -9.63
C GLY A 177 4.24 -6.86 -9.95
N GLY A 178 3.94 -7.03 -11.24
CA GLY A 178 2.90 -7.96 -11.70
C GLY A 178 2.05 -7.39 -12.84
N THR A 179 0.85 -7.91 -13.00
CA THR A 179 -0.05 -7.60 -14.13
C THR A 179 -0.38 -6.10 -14.26
N HIS A 180 -0.69 -5.43 -13.15
CA HIS A 180 -0.83 -3.97 -13.08
C HIS A 180 0.40 -3.19 -13.58
N LEU A 181 1.62 -3.53 -13.16
CA LEU A 181 2.86 -2.89 -13.65
C LEU A 181 3.04 -3.08 -15.16
N THR A 182 2.78 -4.29 -15.65
CA THR A 182 2.82 -4.57 -17.09
C THR A 182 1.84 -3.69 -17.86
N GLY A 183 0.63 -3.50 -17.32
CA GLY A 183 -0.38 -2.62 -17.91
C GLY A 183 0.05 -1.15 -17.93
N LEU A 184 0.54 -0.64 -16.80
CA LEU A 184 1.09 0.72 -16.72
C LEU A 184 2.16 0.97 -17.79
N ARG A 185 3.16 0.08 -17.88
CA ARG A 185 4.26 0.22 -18.84
C ARG A 185 3.79 0.17 -20.28
N ALA A 186 2.85 -0.73 -20.60
CA ALA A 186 2.29 -0.83 -21.94
C ALA A 186 1.53 0.44 -22.34
N ALA A 187 0.68 0.97 -21.45
CA ALA A 187 -0.06 2.20 -21.69
C ALA A 187 0.87 3.42 -21.86
N MET A 188 1.83 3.60 -20.96
CA MET A 188 2.81 4.68 -21.04
C MET A 188 3.60 4.62 -22.35
N THR A 189 4.16 3.45 -22.68
CA THR A 189 4.95 3.28 -23.89
C THR A 189 4.16 3.62 -25.14
N ARG A 190 2.90 3.18 -25.22
CA ARG A 190 2.03 3.45 -26.37
C ARG A 190 1.68 4.93 -26.48
N VAL A 191 1.25 5.55 -25.39
CA VAL A 191 0.76 6.95 -25.40
C VAL A 191 1.88 7.94 -25.67
N ILE A 192 3.04 7.78 -25.01
CA ILE A 192 4.17 8.68 -25.20
C ILE A 192 4.73 8.54 -26.62
N ASN A 193 4.87 7.32 -27.16
CA ASN A 193 5.31 7.14 -28.55
C ASN A 193 4.35 7.77 -29.56
N LYS A 194 3.04 7.63 -29.33
CA LYS A 194 2.01 8.28 -30.15
C LYS A 194 2.21 9.80 -30.13
N TYR A 195 2.33 10.40 -28.94
CA TYR A 195 2.55 11.84 -28.81
C TYR A 195 3.85 12.32 -29.50
N ILE A 196 4.95 11.59 -29.34
CA ILE A 196 6.24 11.88 -30.01
C ILE A 196 6.11 11.84 -31.53
N THR A 197 5.35 10.88 -32.05
CA THR A 197 5.12 10.69 -33.50
C THR A 197 4.23 11.80 -34.05
N ASP A 198 3.09 12.05 -33.40
CA ASP A 198 2.10 13.04 -33.82
C ASP A 198 2.68 14.47 -33.84
N ASN A 199 3.67 14.76 -32.98
CA ASN A 199 4.36 16.06 -32.89
C ASN A 199 5.71 16.11 -33.66
N GLU A 200 6.07 15.04 -34.38
CA GLU A 200 7.32 14.88 -35.12
C GLU A 200 8.61 15.11 -34.29
N ILE A 201 8.58 14.85 -32.97
CA ILE A 201 9.68 15.16 -32.04
C ILE A 201 10.91 14.31 -32.36
N ALA A 202 10.74 12.98 -32.46
CA ALA A 202 11.82 12.04 -32.77
C ALA A 202 12.47 12.31 -34.14
N LYS A 203 11.65 12.68 -35.13
CA LYS A 203 12.12 13.02 -36.49
C LYS A 203 12.99 14.28 -36.50
N LYS A 204 12.62 15.31 -35.74
CA LYS A 204 13.41 16.53 -35.59
C LYS A 204 14.73 16.28 -34.86
N ALA A 205 14.71 15.42 -33.84
CA ALA A 205 15.88 15.05 -33.05
C ALA A 205 16.77 13.97 -33.69
N LYS A 206 16.28 13.26 -34.73
CA LYS A 206 16.94 12.11 -35.37
C LYS A 206 17.28 10.99 -34.38
N VAL A 207 16.35 10.69 -33.49
CA VAL A 207 16.47 9.63 -32.48
C VAL A 207 15.36 8.61 -32.63
N GLU A 208 15.64 7.37 -32.22
CA GLU A 208 14.61 6.35 -32.00
C GLU A 208 14.34 6.26 -30.51
N THR A 209 13.08 6.02 -30.12
CA THR A 209 12.66 5.93 -28.73
C THR A 209 12.22 4.51 -28.39
N THR A 210 12.68 4.02 -27.25
CA THR A 210 12.32 2.73 -26.68
C THR A 210 11.44 2.92 -25.45
N GLY A 211 10.82 1.84 -24.98
CA GLY A 211 10.08 1.89 -23.73
C GLY A 211 10.98 2.16 -22.52
N ASP A 212 12.26 1.81 -22.59
CA ASP A 212 13.21 2.01 -21.49
C ASP A 212 13.55 3.49 -21.34
N ASP A 213 13.73 4.21 -22.45
CA ASP A 213 13.95 5.67 -22.47
C ASP A 213 12.81 6.43 -21.77
N MET A 214 11.57 5.95 -21.92
CA MET A 214 10.39 6.58 -21.31
C MET A 214 10.32 6.38 -19.79
N ARG A 215 11.05 5.40 -19.25
CA ARG A 215 11.03 5.05 -17.82
C ARG A 215 12.26 5.54 -17.08
N GLU A 216 13.27 6.01 -17.81
CA GLU A 216 14.42 6.69 -17.22
C GLU A 216 13.96 7.87 -16.37
N GLY A 217 14.44 7.94 -15.13
CA GLY A 217 14.06 9.01 -14.18
C GLY A 217 12.62 8.98 -13.68
N LEU A 218 11.83 7.95 -14.00
CA LEU A 218 10.44 7.86 -13.57
C LEU A 218 10.33 7.55 -12.07
N SER A 219 9.68 8.42 -11.30
CA SER A 219 9.12 8.07 -10.00
C SER A 219 7.62 7.88 -10.13
N CYS A 220 7.10 6.70 -9.79
CA CYS A 220 5.68 6.37 -9.93
C CYS A 220 5.17 5.58 -8.72
N VAL A 221 3.93 5.86 -8.34
CA VAL A 221 3.15 5.08 -7.38
C VAL A 221 1.89 4.60 -8.08
N LEU A 222 1.72 3.28 -8.18
CA LEU A 222 0.55 2.62 -8.76
C LEU A 222 -0.16 1.81 -7.68
N SER A 223 -1.41 2.17 -7.38
CA SER A 223 -2.26 1.52 -6.40
C SER A 223 -3.54 1.03 -7.06
N VAL A 224 -3.75 -0.29 -7.03
CA VAL A 224 -4.98 -0.92 -7.53
C VAL A 224 -5.83 -1.47 -6.38
N LYS A 225 -7.15 -1.33 -6.49
CA LYS A 225 -8.14 -1.94 -5.60
C LYS A 225 -8.87 -3.03 -6.37
N VAL A 226 -8.74 -4.27 -5.90
CA VAL A 226 -9.20 -5.46 -6.62
C VAL A 226 -10.03 -6.31 -5.66
N PRO A 227 -11.23 -6.78 -6.02
CA PRO A 227 -12.06 -7.62 -5.14
C PRO A 227 -11.38 -8.94 -4.74
N GLU A 228 -10.88 -9.71 -5.70
CA GLU A 228 -10.30 -11.04 -5.49
C GLU A 228 -8.88 -11.15 -6.10
N PRO A 229 -7.88 -10.43 -5.57
CA PRO A 229 -6.55 -10.42 -6.16
C PRO A 229 -5.83 -11.76 -5.96
N LYS A 230 -5.15 -12.21 -7.01
CA LYS A 230 -4.32 -13.42 -7.01
C LYS A 230 -2.85 -13.03 -6.94
N PHE A 231 -2.12 -13.63 -6.01
CA PHE A 231 -0.67 -13.41 -5.83
C PHE A 231 0.10 -14.71 -6.09
N SER A 232 1.35 -14.60 -6.54
CA SER A 232 2.21 -15.76 -6.81
C SER A 232 2.66 -16.50 -5.53
N SER A 233 2.60 -15.84 -4.38
CA SER A 233 3.09 -16.36 -3.10
C SER A 233 2.38 -15.71 -1.90
N GLN A 234 2.61 -16.24 -0.70
CA GLN A 234 2.10 -15.68 0.56
C GLN A 234 2.70 -14.32 0.89
N THR A 235 3.95 -14.06 0.49
CA THR A 235 4.60 -12.75 0.66
C THR A 235 3.99 -11.67 -0.23
N LYS A 236 3.19 -12.07 -1.24
CA LYS A 236 2.45 -11.17 -2.15
C LYS A 236 3.34 -10.22 -2.94
N ASP A 237 4.55 -10.67 -3.25
CA ASP A 237 5.55 -9.89 -3.98
C ASP A 237 5.14 -9.61 -5.44
N LYS A 238 4.27 -10.45 -6.02
CA LYS A 238 3.82 -10.31 -7.42
C LYS A 238 2.32 -10.54 -7.58
N LEU A 239 1.64 -9.61 -8.26
CA LEU A 239 0.24 -9.74 -8.68
C LEU A 239 0.14 -10.54 -9.99
N VAL A 240 -0.72 -11.56 -10.01
CA VAL A 240 -0.93 -12.44 -11.19
C VAL A 240 -2.37 -12.44 -11.70
N SER A 241 -3.24 -11.59 -11.15
CA SER A 241 -4.60 -11.33 -11.66
C SER A 241 -4.57 -10.70 -13.06
N SER A 242 -4.85 -11.50 -14.09
CA SER A 242 -4.84 -11.08 -15.50
C SER A 242 -5.86 -9.99 -15.81
N GLU A 243 -7.01 -10.04 -15.12
CA GLU A 243 -8.13 -9.10 -15.23
C GLU A 243 -7.76 -7.67 -14.86
N VAL A 244 -6.66 -7.45 -14.15
CA VAL A 244 -6.21 -6.11 -13.71
C VAL A 244 -5.50 -5.35 -14.83
N ARG A 245 -4.94 -6.05 -15.83
CA ARG A 245 -4.10 -5.42 -16.85
C ARG A 245 -4.87 -4.40 -17.70
N ALA A 246 -6.00 -4.81 -18.28
CA ALA A 246 -6.78 -3.95 -19.17
C ALA A 246 -7.37 -2.70 -18.46
N PRO A 247 -7.96 -2.81 -17.25
CA PRO A 247 -8.37 -1.65 -16.47
C PRO A 247 -7.25 -0.63 -16.23
N VAL A 248 -6.06 -1.09 -15.85
CA VAL A 248 -4.91 -0.19 -15.65
C VAL A 248 -4.49 0.45 -16.97
N GLU A 249 -4.38 -0.32 -18.05
CA GLU A 249 -4.00 0.20 -19.37
C GLU A 249 -4.96 1.30 -19.86
N GLU A 250 -6.27 1.09 -19.71
CA GLU A 250 -7.29 2.04 -20.16
C GLU A 250 -7.28 3.34 -19.33
N VAL A 251 -7.29 3.23 -18.00
CA VAL A 251 -7.31 4.40 -17.10
C VAL A 251 -6.06 5.25 -17.29
N VAL A 252 -4.89 4.61 -17.32
CA VAL A 252 -3.61 5.32 -17.51
C VAL A 252 -3.57 5.96 -18.88
N ALA A 253 -3.90 5.22 -19.95
CA ALA A 253 -3.75 5.74 -21.29
C ALA A 253 -4.64 6.95 -21.55
N LYS A 254 -5.91 6.89 -21.14
CA LYS A 254 -6.84 7.99 -21.30
C LYS A 254 -6.33 9.25 -20.59
N ALA A 255 -5.99 9.13 -19.31
CA ALA A 255 -5.54 10.27 -18.52
C ALA A 255 -4.19 10.82 -19.01
N LEU A 256 -3.28 9.96 -19.47
CA LEU A 256 -1.97 10.39 -19.97
C LEU A 256 -2.08 11.09 -21.33
N GLU A 257 -3.00 10.63 -22.20
CA GLU A 257 -3.32 11.33 -23.45
C GLU A 257 -3.87 12.74 -23.16
N GLU A 258 -4.79 12.87 -22.21
CA GLU A 258 -5.33 14.17 -21.76
C GLU A 258 -4.23 15.06 -21.16
N PHE A 259 -3.40 14.52 -20.26
CA PHE A 259 -2.31 15.27 -19.62
C PHE A 259 -1.33 15.86 -20.63
N LEU A 260 -0.81 15.07 -21.57
CA LEU A 260 0.17 15.55 -22.54
C LEU A 260 -0.39 16.67 -23.44
N LEU A 261 -1.70 16.67 -23.70
CA LEU A 261 -2.36 17.71 -24.48
C LEU A 261 -2.65 18.98 -23.65
N GLU A 262 -3.02 18.83 -22.38
CA GLU A 262 -3.38 19.93 -21.49
C GLU A 262 -2.16 20.62 -20.85
N THR A 263 -1.01 19.94 -20.78
CA THR A 263 0.24 20.49 -20.24
C THR A 263 1.40 20.46 -21.24
N PRO A 264 1.37 21.23 -22.36
CA PRO A 264 2.38 21.17 -23.41
C PRO A 264 3.81 21.58 -23.01
N ILE A 265 3.97 22.29 -21.88
CA ILE A 265 5.30 22.65 -21.37
C ILE A 265 5.93 21.46 -20.63
N ASP A 266 5.11 20.65 -19.98
CA ASP A 266 5.53 19.46 -19.23
C ASP A 266 5.70 18.25 -20.16
N ALA A 267 4.97 18.21 -21.28
CA ALA A 267 4.89 17.13 -22.27
C ALA A 267 6.04 17.13 -23.29
#